data_AF-A0A6N7M669-F1
#
_entry.id   AF-A0A6N7M669-F1
#
_cell.length_a   1.000
_cell.length_b   1.000
_cell.length_c   1.000
_cell.angle_alpha   90.00
_cell.angle_beta   90.00
_cell.angle_gamma   90.00
#
_symmetry.space_group_name_H-M   'P 1'
#
loop_
_entity.id
_entity.type
_entity.pdbx_description
1 polymer ?
#
loop_
_entity_poly.entity_id
_entity_poly.type
_entity_poly.pdbx_seq_one_letter_code
_entity_poly.pdbx_strand_id
1 'polypeptide(L)'
;MKSITIRGIDNRLQTELEKMAAKNEKSINKTILFLLKKALGIEDKIRFPTYNDLDHLAGTWSEQDEREFSLATEQFNKIDQDSWK
;
A
#
# COMPACT_ATOMS: atom_id res chain seq x y z
N MET A 1 -21.89 -3.64 22.06
CA MET A 1 -20.42 -3.43 21.96
C MET A 1 -19.75 -4.36 22.95
N LYS A 2 -18.80 -5.19 22.50
CA LYS A 2 -17.93 -5.94 23.40
C LYS A 2 -16.61 -5.18 23.48
N SER A 3 -16.18 -4.80 24.68
CA SER A 3 -14.89 -4.16 24.93
C SER A 3 -13.93 -5.19 25.53
N ILE A 4 -12.68 -5.12 25.10
CA ILE A 4 -11.58 -5.91 25.66
C ILE A 4 -10.49 -4.91 26.02
N THR A 5 -9.95 -5.02 27.23
CA THR A 5 -8.77 -4.26 27.65
C THR A 5 -7.56 -5.16 27.55
N ILE A 6 -6.59 -4.78 26.72
CA ILE A 6 -5.32 -5.49 26.59
C ILE A 6 -4.36 -4.90 27.62
N ARG A 7 -3.91 -5.72 28.57
CA ARG A 7 -2.93 -5.35 29.60
C ARG A 7 -1.56 -5.91 29.22
N GLY A 8 -0.49 -5.33 29.77
CA GLY A 8 0.88 -5.82 29.54
C GLY A 8 1.49 -5.40 28.20
N ILE A 9 0.99 -4.33 27.59
CA ILE A 9 1.66 -3.70 26.44
C ILE A 9 2.92 -2.99 26.97
N ASP A 10 4.08 -3.50 26.61
CA ASP A 10 5.35 -2.84 26.91
C ASP A 10 5.62 -1.66 25.94
N ASN A 11 6.59 -0.82 26.29
CA ASN A 11 6.92 0.38 25.51
C ASN A 11 7.36 0.06 24.08
N ARG A 12 8.01 -1.09 23.86
CA ARG A 12 8.47 -1.50 22.54
C ARG A 12 7.27 -1.87 21.67
N LEU A 13 6.35 -2.68 22.20
CA LEU A 13 5.13 -3.07 21.51
C LEU A 13 4.24 -1.84 21.22
N GLN A 14 4.11 -0.91 22.17
CA GLN A 14 3.39 0.34 21.94
C GLN A 14 4.00 1.13 20.77
N THR A 15 5.32 1.31 20.78
CA THR A 15 6.03 2.06 19.73
C THR A 15 5.83 1.43 18.35
N GLU A 16 5.91 0.10 18.25
CA GLU A 16 5.72 -0.60 16.97
C GLU A 16 4.27 -0.55 16.49
N LEU A 17 3.29 -0.60 17.40
CA LEU A 17 1.88 -0.41 17.07
C LEU A 17 1.60 1.00 16.55
N GLU A 18 2.18 2.03 17.17
CA GLU A 18 2.05 3.43 16.74
C GLU A 18 2.69 3.66 15.37
N LYS A 19 3.88 3.12 15.11
CA LYS A 19 4.52 3.17 13.79
C LYS A 19 3.67 2.49 12.72
N MET A 20 3.13 1.31 13.00
CA MET A 20 2.28 0.59 12.05
C MET A 20 0.95 1.32 11.81
N ALA A 21 0.37 1.92 12.84
CA ALA A 21 -0.82 2.75 12.76
C ALA A 21 -0.57 3.98 11.86
N ALA A 22 0.53 4.70 12.09
CA ALA A 22 0.93 5.86 11.28
C ALA A 22 1.19 5.48 9.81
N LYS A 23 1.95 4.41 9.56
CA LYS A 23 2.27 3.93 8.21
C LYS A 23 1.04 3.58 7.38
N ASN A 24 -0.01 3.07 8.02
CA ASN A 24 -1.24 2.63 7.34
C ASN A 24 -2.42 3.60 7.51
N GLU A 25 -2.18 4.81 8.05
CA GLU A 25 -3.20 5.82 8.35
C GLU A 25 -4.41 5.27 9.15
N LYS A 26 -4.14 4.32 10.05
CA LYS A 26 -5.15 3.64 10.88
C LYS A 26 -5.00 4.06 12.33
N SER A 27 -6.10 4.10 13.07
CA SER A 27 -6.02 4.21 14.52
C SER A 27 -5.42 2.94 15.14
N ILE A 28 -4.79 3.07 16.31
CA ILE A 28 -4.21 1.94 17.05
C ILE A 28 -5.23 0.81 17.23
N ASN A 29 -6.47 1.14 17.57
CA ASN A 29 -7.54 0.14 17.72
C ASN A 29 -7.83 -0.61 16.41
N LYS A 30 -7.88 0.09 15.26
CA LYS A 30 -8.05 -0.55 13.94
C LYS A 30 -6.87 -1.46 13.61
N THR A 31 -5.65 -1.04 13.94
CA THR A 31 -4.43 -1.85 13.76
C THR A 31 -4.48 -3.12 14.61
N ILE A 32 -4.85 -3.02 15.89
CA ILE A 32 -4.98 -4.19 16.79
C ILE A 32 -6.04 -5.16 16.26
N LEU A 33 -7.22 -4.66 15.87
CA LEU A 33 -8.28 -5.50 15.30
C LEU A 33 -7.83 -6.20 14.00
N PHE A 34 -7.11 -5.49 13.13
CA PHE A 34 -6.52 -6.06 11.93
C PHE A 34 -5.54 -7.19 12.25
N LEU A 35 -4.65 -6.98 13.21
CA LEU A 35 -3.67 -7.99 13.63
C LEU A 35 -4.35 -9.23 14.25
N LEU A 36 -5.37 -9.04 15.10
CA LEU A 36 -6.14 -10.13 15.69
C LEU A 36 -6.89 -10.94 14.62
N LYS A 37 -7.55 -10.26 13.67
CA LYS A 37 -8.21 -10.90 12.53
C LYS A 37 -7.24 -11.72 11.70
N LYS A 38 -6.08 -11.14 11.37
CA LYS A 38 -5.02 -11.82 10.61
C LYS A 38 -4.48 -13.05 11.36
N ALA A 39 -4.21 -12.93 12.66
CA ALA A 39 -3.70 -14.03 13.48
C ALA A 39 -4.70 -15.19 13.61
N LEU A 40 -6.00 -14.88 13.62
CA LEU A 40 -7.07 -15.88 13.71
C LEU A 40 -7.53 -16.41 12.33
N GLY A 41 -6.93 -15.93 11.24
CA GLY A 41 -7.36 -16.28 9.87
C GLY A 41 -8.75 -15.75 9.50
N ILE A 42 -9.27 -14.78 10.25
CA ILE A 42 -10.56 -14.11 10.01
C ILE A 42 -10.29 -12.88 9.14
N GLU A 43 -9.78 -13.09 7.92
CA GLU A 43 -9.59 -12.00 6.99
C GLU A 43 -10.95 -11.57 6.42
N ASP A 44 -11.42 -10.40 6.83
CA ASP A 44 -12.39 -9.68 6.01
C ASP A 44 -11.65 -9.33 4.72
N LYS A 45 -11.95 -10.04 3.63
CA LYS A 45 -11.44 -9.68 2.30
C LYS A 45 -11.84 -8.24 2.05
N ILE A 46 -10.89 -7.32 2.15
CA ILE A 46 -11.08 -5.94 1.73
C ILE A 46 -11.32 -6.05 0.24
N ARG A 47 -12.57 -5.83 -0.19
CA ARG A 47 -12.97 -6.00 -1.59
C ARG A 47 -12.14 -5.12 -2.53
N PHE A 48 -11.66 -3.98 -2.02
CA PHE A 48 -10.79 -3.04 -2.71
C PHE A 48 -9.73 -2.50 -1.73
N PRO A 49 -8.56 -3.17 -1.62
CA PRO A 49 -7.46 -2.66 -0.80
C PRO A 49 -6.85 -1.42 -1.44
N THR A 50 -6.61 -0.39 -0.62
CA THR A 50 -5.80 0.79 -1.01
C THR A 50 -4.33 0.47 -0.75
N TYR A 51 -3.48 0.73 -1.75
CA TYR A 51 -2.03 0.56 -1.66
C TYR A 51 -1.36 1.90 -1.91
N ASN A 52 -0.40 2.25 -1.05
CA ASN A 52 0.33 3.53 -1.06
C ASN A 52 1.84 3.31 -1.24
N ASP A 53 2.27 2.08 -1.52
CA ASP A 53 3.68 1.69 -1.62
C ASP A 53 4.41 2.32 -2.81
N LEU A 54 3.66 2.74 -3.84
CA LEU A 54 4.19 3.40 -5.03
C LEU A 54 3.99 4.92 -5.03
N ASP A 55 3.36 5.51 -4.00
CA ASP A 55 3.03 6.94 -3.96
C ASP A 55 4.27 7.82 -4.08
N HIS A 56 5.40 7.36 -3.51
CA HIS A 56 6.68 8.06 -3.57
C HIS A 56 7.28 8.15 -4.99
N LEU A 57 6.76 7.38 -5.96
CA LEU A 57 7.17 7.45 -7.36
C LEU A 57 6.39 8.51 -8.14
N ALA A 58 5.23 8.96 -7.64
CA ALA A 58 4.39 9.92 -8.33
C ALA A 58 5.07 11.31 -8.38
N GLY A 59 5.17 11.89 -9.58
CA GLY A 59 5.74 13.23 -9.79
C GLY A 59 7.26 13.31 -9.65
N THR A 60 7.97 12.17 -9.71
CA THR A 60 9.44 12.12 -9.58
C THR A 60 10.20 12.36 -10.88
N TRP A 61 9.51 12.39 -12.02
CA TRP A 61 10.16 12.51 -13.33
C TRP A 61 10.68 13.91 -13.60
N SER A 62 11.92 13.97 -14.06
CA SER A 62 12.48 15.15 -14.70
C SER A 62 12.12 15.18 -16.19
N GLU A 63 12.33 16.34 -16.82
CA GLU A 63 12.18 16.47 -18.28
C GLU A 63 13.13 15.55 -19.06
N GLN A 64 14.27 15.17 -18.47
CA GLN A 64 15.19 14.22 -19.12
C GLN A 64 14.60 12.80 -19.10
N ASP A 65 14.02 12.38 -17.98
CA ASP A 65 13.37 11.08 -17.84
C ASP A 65 12.20 10.96 -18.84
N GLU A 66 11.43 12.04 -19.01
CA GLU A 66 10.35 12.11 -20.00
C GLU A 66 10.87 11.89 -21.43
N ARG A 67 11.96 12.58 -21.81
CA ARG A 67 12.56 12.45 -23.15
C ARG A 67 13.09 11.05 -23.40
N GLU A 68 13.84 10.49 -22.45
CA GLU A 68 14.40 9.14 -22.57
C GLU A 68 13.30 8.08 -22.68
N PHE A 69 12.25 8.19 -21.85
CA PHE A 69 11.11 7.29 -21.92
C PHE A 69 10.37 7.41 -23.25
N SER A 70 10.15 8.63 -23.74
CA SER A 70 9.44 8.86 -25.02
C SER A 70 10.19 8.26 -26.20
N LEU A 71 11.52 8.40 -26.23
CA LEU A 71 12.37 7.79 -27.26
C LEU A 71 12.35 6.26 -27.16
N ALA A 72 12.45 5.71 -25.94
CA ALA A 72 12.45 4.27 -25.72
C ALA A 72 11.10 3.60 -26.08
N THR A 73 9.99 4.35 -25.97
CA THR A 73 8.63 3.83 -26.21
C THR A 73 8.07 4.19 -27.58
N GLU A 74 8.80 4.95 -28.40
CA GLU A 74 8.34 5.41 -29.72
C GLU A 74 7.87 4.25 -30.62
N GLN A 75 8.52 3.09 -30.54
CA GLN A 75 8.16 1.91 -31.32
C GLN A 75 6.74 1.38 -31.01
N PHE A 76 6.25 1.56 -29.78
CA PHE A 76 4.94 1.09 -29.35
C PHE A 76 3.80 2.02 -29.78
N ASN A 77 4.12 3.25 -30.18
CA ASN A 77 3.14 4.21 -30.70
C ASN A 77 2.81 3.97 -32.18
N LYS A 78 3.50 3.04 -32.85
CA LYS A 78 3.22 2.64 -34.22
C LYS A 78 2.31 1.40 -34.19
N ILE A 79 1.15 1.52 -34.83
CA ILE A 79 0.27 0.36 -35.02
C ILE A 79 0.91 -0.53 -36.08
N ASP A 80 1.41 -1.69 -35.65
CA ASP A 80 1.80 -2.75 -36.55
C ASP A 80 0.55 -3.48 -37.08
N GLN A 81 0.25 -3.28 -38.37
CA GLN A 81 -0.92 -3.85 -39.01
C GLN A 81 -0.90 -5.38 -39.08
N ASP A 82 0.28 -6.01 -39.03
CA ASP A 82 0.38 -7.47 -39.01
C ASP A 82 0.15 -8.06 -37.59
N SER A 83 0.28 -7.25 -36.54
CA SER A 83 -0.05 -7.63 -35.16
C SER A 83 -1.56 -7.63 -34.86
N TRP A 84 -2.40 -7.10 -35.76
CA TRP A 84 -3.86 -6.99 -35.62
C TRP A 84 -4.66 -7.90 -36.56
N LYS A 85 -4.00 -8.81 -37.30
CA LYS A 85 -4.65 -9.91 -38.04
C LYS A 85 -4.79 -11.15 -37.17
#